data_AF-A0A7V5V4U5-F1
#
_entry.id   AF-A0A7V5V4U5-F1
#
_cell.length_a   1.000
_cell.length_b   1.000
_cell.length_c   1.000
_cell.angle_alpha   90.00
_cell.angle_beta   90.00
_cell.angle_gamma   90.00
#
_symmetry.space_group_name_H-M   'P 1'
#
loop_
_entity.id
_entity.type
_entity.pdbx_description
1 polymer ?
#
loop_
_entity_poly.entity_id
_entity_poly.type
_entity_poly.pdbx_seq_one_letter_code
_entity_poly.pdbx_strand_id
1 'polypeptide(L)' 'MYCNQCEQTAKGIACTTIGVCGKKEEVADIEDLLIYALCGMSLFAN' A
#
# COMPACT_ATOMS: atom_id res chain seq x y z
N MET A 1 -1.54 4.27 7.27
CA MET A 1 -1.82 3.11 6.39
C MET A 1 -3.30 2.84 6.09
N TYR A 2 -3.61 2.41 4.86
CA TYR A 2 -4.82 1.66 4.49
C TYR A 2 -4.46 0.66 3.38
N CYS A 3 -4.41 -0.63 3.68
CA CYS A 3 -3.93 -1.65 2.72
C CYS A 3 -4.91 -2.82 2.61
N ASN A 4 -5.42 -3.07 1.40
CA ASN A 4 -6.37 -4.15 1.10
C ASN A 4 -5.90 -5.08 -0.05
N GLN A 5 -4.61 -5.10 -0.37
CA GLN A 5 -4.08 -5.74 -1.58
C GLN A 5 -3.99 -7.28 -1.55
N CYS A 6 -3.97 -7.90 -0.37
CA CYS A 6 -3.85 -9.36 -0.23
C CYS A 6 -5.12 -9.95 0.37
N GLU A 7 -5.32 -11.25 0.16
CA GLU A 7 -6.50 -11.98 0.67
C GLU A 7 -6.56 -11.98 2.21
N GLN A 8 -5.41 -11.97 2.87
CA GLN A 8 -5.26 -12.07 4.33
C GLN A 8 -5.48 -10.75 5.09
N THR A 9 -6.15 -9.76 4.50
CA THR A 9 -6.35 -8.46 5.17
C THR A 9 -7.13 -8.58 6.47
N ALA A 10 -6.93 -7.63 7.40
CA ALA A 10 -7.62 -7.67 8.67
C ALA A 10 -9.15 -7.66 8.46
N LYS A 11 -9.83 -8.63 9.08
CA LYS A 11 -11.28 -8.87 8.94
C LYS A 11 -11.75 -9.14 7.50
N GLY A 12 -10.83 -9.46 6.56
CA GLY A 12 -11.13 -9.61 5.14
C GLY A 12 -11.55 -8.30 4.45
N ILE A 13 -11.21 -7.14 5.03
CA ILE A 13 -11.59 -5.81 4.51
C ILE A 13 -10.35 -4.98 4.19
N ALA A 14 -9.58 -4.59 5.22
CA ALA A 14 -8.40 -3.76 5.06
C ALA A 14 -7.56 -3.77 6.35
N CYS A 15 -6.25 -3.63 6.21
CA CYS A 15 -5.35 -3.35 7.33
C CYS A 15 -5.23 -1.83 7.53
N THR A 16 -5.57 -1.35 8.73
CA THR A 16 -5.61 0.10 9.06
C THR A 16 -4.70 0.49 10.22
N THR A 17 -3.88 -0.43 10.74
CA THR A 17 -2.94 -0.16 11.85
C THR A 17 -1.64 -0.93 11.65
N ILE A 18 -1.72 -2.24 11.47
CA ILE A 18 -0.61 -3.09 11.05
C ILE A 18 -1.12 -4.12 10.04
N GLY A 19 -0.31 -4.47 9.05
CA GLY A 19 -0.63 -5.54 8.11
C GLY A 19 -0.63 -6.90 8.81
N VAL A 20 -1.58 -7.78 8.46
CA VAL A 20 -1.56 -9.18 8.91
C VAL A 20 -0.27 -9.88 8.46
N CYS A 21 0.29 -9.48 7.33
CA CYS A 21 1.61 -9.90 6.83
C CYS A 21 2.81 -9.29 7.57
N GLY A 22 2.59 -8.47 8.60
CA GLY A 22 3.65 -7.77 9.34
C GLY A 22 4.08 -6.41 8.78
N LYS A 23 3.44 -5.93 7.69
CA LYS A 23 3.73 -4.59 7.13
C LYS A 23 3.44 -3.51 8.16
N LYS A 24 4.45 -2.71 8.50
CA LYS A 24 4.33 -1.55 9.41
C LYS A 24 3.69 -0.36 8.71
N GLU A 25 3.15 0.58 9.48
CA GLU A 25 2.49 1.79 8.96
C GLU A 25 3.41 2.63 8.07
N GLU A 26 4.62 2.96 8.53
CA GLU A 26 5.59 3.71 7.71
C GLU A 26 5.91 3.03 6.38
N VAL A 27 6.00 1.70 6.35
CA VAL A 27 6.29 0.95 5.11
C VAL A 27 5.10 1.04 4.16
N ALA A 28 3.88 0.91 4.67
CA ALA A 28 2.67 1.05 3.86
C ALA A 28 2.57 2.46 3.25
N ASP A 29 2.83 3.50 4.05
CA ASP A 29 2.72 4.89 3.58
C ASP A 29 3.82 5.24 2.55
N ILE A 30 5.04 4.67 2.68
CA ILE A 30 6.10 4.81 1.68
C ILE A 30 5.76 4.05 0.39
N GLU A 31 5.20 2.84 0.49
CA GLU A 31 4.73 2.10 -0.68
C GLU A 31 3.62 2.86 -1.43
N ASP A 32 2.68 3.49 -0.71
CA ASP A 32 1.63 4.33 -1.29
C ASP A 32 2.25 5.54 -2.03
N LEU A 33 3.24 6.21 -1.42
CA LEU A 33 3.97 7.32 -2.06
C LEU A 33 4.76 6.85 -3.29
N LEU A 34 5.39 5.68 -3.23
CA LEU A 34 6.11 5.09 -4.36
C LEU A 34 5.16 4.83 -5.53
N ILE A 35 3.98 4.24 -5.30
CA ILE A 35 2.99 4.02 -6.36
C ILE A 35 2.52 5.36 -6.94
N TYR A 36 2.25 6.35 -6.10
CA TYR A 36 1.90 7.70 -6.57
C TYR A 36 2.98 8.29 -7.50
N ALA A 37 4.25 8.21 -7.09
CA ALA A 37 5.37 8.69 -7.90
C ALA A 37 5.51 7.91 -9.22
N LEU A 38 5.36 6.58 -9.19
CA LEU A 38 5.38 5.72 -10.37
C LEU A 38 4.27 6.08 -11.36
N CYS A 39 3.04 6.32 -10.86
CA CYS A 39 1.93 6.81 -11.67
C CYS A 39 2.21 8.19 -12.27
N GLY A 40 2.90 9.08 -11.55
CA GLY A 40 3.35 10.37 -12.08
C GLY A 40 4.39 10.22 -13.20
N MET A 41 5.35 9.31 -13.03
CA MET A 41 6.37 9.03 -14.05
C MET A 41 5.77 8.36 -15.30
N SER A 42 4.78 7.49 -15.15
CA SER A 42 4.17 6.79 -16.29
C SER A 42 3.46 7.72 -17.27
N LEU A 43 3.08 8.93 -16.84
CA LEU A 43 2.54 9.96 -17.73
C LEU A 43 3.54 10.44 -18.80
N PHE A 44 4.83 10.25 -18.58
CA PHE A 44 5.91 10.71 -19.47
C PHE A 44 6.72 9.56 -20.07
N ALA A 45 6.39 8.31 -19.74
CA ALA A 45 7.07 7.13 -20.28
C ALA A 45 6.51 6.82 -21.69
N ASN A 46 7.38 6.85 -22.72
CA ASN A 46 7.09 6.44 -24.10
C ASN A 46 7.32 4.95 -24.31
#